data_AF-A0A6F9CE59-F1
#
_entry.id   AF-A0A6F9CE59-F1
#
_cell.length_a   1.000
_cell.length_b   1.000
_cell.length_c   1.000
_cell.angle_alpha   90.00
_cell.angle_beta   90.00
_cell.angle_gamma   90.00
#
_symmetry.space_group_name_H-M   'P 1'
#
loop_
_entity.id
_entity.type
_entity.pdbx_description
1 polymer ?
#
loop_
_entity_poly.entity_id
_entity_poly.type
_entity_poly.pdbx_seq_one_letter_code
_entity_poly.pdbx_strand_id
1 'polypeptide(L)'
;MVELASLGVKQYYAEKQRRREELERRDQQRLTELRRLMAEQANRDKERVQFREEALLQRREEREAQALQRLKEEEERGSRLEALRNQVAVVAEPDPERMMGDTEAWRGRLAQQSREEEFRLHRPLYHLNTYTDSQIVSDPRVRIEQALRAAGLHNTLYAKEVLSVVQPPRPPRRDTDSIGFKSSTKSV
;
A
#
# COMPACT_ATOMS: atom_id res chain seq x y z
N MET A 1 33.32 -34.71 78.46
CA MET A 1 33.41 -34.36 77.02
C MET A 1 32.10 -34.56 76.25
N VAL A 2 31.28 -35.59 76.55
CA VAL A 2 29.99 -35.85 75.86
C VAL A 2 28.92 -34.77 76.13
N GLU A 3 28.82 -34.24 77.35
CA GLU A 3 27.84 -33.18 77.69
C GLU A 3 28.13 -31.84 77.00
N LEU A 4 29.41 -31.45 76.91
CA LEU A 4 29.85 -30.23 76.21
C LEU A 4 29.54 -30.29 74.71
N ALA A 5 29.70 -31.45 74.08
CA ALA A 5 29.30 -31.66 72.68
C ALA A 5 27.78 -31.56 72.48
N SER A 6 26.97 -32.06 73.42
CA SER A 6 25.51 -31.97 73.35
C SER A 6 24.98 -30.52 73.46
N LEU A 7 25.66 -29.67 74.24
CA LEU A 7 25.33 -28.26 74.39
C LEU A 7 25.66 -27.45 73.13
N GLY A 8 26.81 -27.72 72.50
CA GLY A 8 27.20 -27.07 71.23
C GLY A 8 26.21 -27.37 70.09
N VAL A 9 25.71 -28.60 70.01
CA VAL A 9 24.69 -28.99 69.03
C VAL A 9 23.37 -28.25 69.27
N LYS A 10 22.92 -28.15 70.52
CA LYS A 10 21.69 -27.39 70.87
C LYS A 10 21.80 -25.91 70.54
N GLN A 11 22.96 -25.29 70.80
CA GLN A 11 23.23 -23.89 70.47
C GLN A 11 23.21 -23.64 68.96
N TYR A 12 23.82 -24.54 68.16
CA TYR A 12 23.81 -24.45 66.70
C TYR A 12 22.38 -24.49 66.12
N TYR A 13 21.55 -25.43 66.58
CA TYR A 13 20.16 -25.49 66.11
C TYR A 13 19.33 -24.28 66.56
N ALA A 14 19.58 -23.74 67.77
CA ALA A 14 18.92 -22.52 68.22
C ALA A 14 19.32 -21.30 67.37
N GLU A 15 20.60 -21.14 67.04
CA GLU A 15 21.07 -20.06 66.15
C GLU A 15 20.51 -20.22 64.73
N LYS A 16 20.42 -21.45 64.22
CA LYS A 16 19.81 -21.76 62.93
C LYS A 16 18.32 -21.40 62.88
N GLN A 17 17.58 -21.67 63.95
CA GLN A 17 16.17 -21.26 64.07
C GLN A 17 16.04 -19.74 64.10
N ARG A 18 16.86 -19.04 64.91
CA ARG A 18 16.85 -17.57 64.95
C ARG A 18 17.12 -16.93 63.59
N ARG A 19 18.12 -17.42 62.84
CA ARG A 19 18.39 -16.93 61.48
C ARG A 19 17.22 -17.16 60.52
N ARG A 20 16.53 -18.29 60.67
CA ARG A 20 15.35 -18.61 59.85
C ARG A 20 14.18 -17.67 60.18
N GLU A 21 13.90 -17.46 61.47
CA GLU A 21 12.87 -16.52 61.92
C GLU A 21 13.16 -15.08 61.49
N GLU A 22 14.43 -14.65 61.54
CA GLU A 22 14.83 -13.32 61.06
C GLU A 22 14.62 -13.17 59.55
N LEU A 23 14.94 -14.18 58.75
CA LEU A 23 14.67 -14.19 57.31
C LEU A 23 13.18 -14.16 57.02
N GLU A 24 12.39 -15.00 57.71
CA GLU A 24 10.93 -15.05 57.56
C GLU A 24 10.29 -13.69 57.92
N ARG A 25 10.78 -13.01 58.97
CA ARG A 25 10.33 -11.66 59.33
C ARG A 25 10.66 -10.62 58.25
N ARG A 26 11.86 -10.67 57.67
CA ARG A 26 12.28 -9.77 56.58
C ARG A 26 11.45 -10.00 55.32
N ASP A 27 11.19 -11.26 54.98
CA ASP A 27 10.37 -11.62 53.83
C ASP A 27 8.91 -11.20 54.02
N GLN A 28 8.37 -11.36 55.23
CA GLN A 28 7.04 -10.86 55.58
C GLN A 28 6.95 -9.33 55.46
N GLN A 29 7.94 -8.59 55.98
CA GLN A 29 8.00 -7.14 55.83
C GLN A 29 8.02 -6.73 54.35
N ARG A 30 8.89 -7.36 53.55
CA ARG A 30 8.98 -7.11 52.11
C ARG A 30 7.67 -7.41 51.37
N LEU A 31 6.99 -8.49 51.73
CA LEU A 31 5.68 -8.85 51.16
C LEU A 31 4.61 -7.81 51.54
N THR A 32 4.62 -7.29 52.76
CA THR A 32 3.67 -6.25 53.17
C THR A 32 3.87 -4.94 52.42
N GLU A 33 5.12 -4.52 52.22
CA GLU A 33 5.46 -3.35 51.41
C GLU A 33 5.04 -3.52 49.96
N LEU A 34 5.32 -4.69 49.36
CA LEU A 34 4.91 -4.99 48.00
C LEU A 34 3.38 -4.97 47.84
N ARG A 35 2.63 -5.56 48.77
CA ARG A 35 1.17 -5.53 48.77
C ARG A 35 0.63 -4.12 48.84
N ARG A 36 1.24 -3.25 49.65
CA ARG A 36 0.86 -1.84 49.74
C ARG A 36 1.05 -1.13 48.40
N LEU A 37 2.21 -1.27 47.77
CA LEU A 37 2.49 -0.65 46.46
C LEU A 37 1.52 -1.14 45.38
N MET A 38 1.24 -2.44 45.36
CA MET A 38 0.27 -3.03 44.43
C MET A 38 -1.14 -2.51 44.66
N ALA A 39 -1.55 -2.29 45.91
CA ALA A 39 -2.87 -1.72 46.22
C ALA A 39 -2.97 -0.25 45.78
N GLU A 40 -1.92 0.54 46.01
CA GLU A 40 -1.85 1.94 45.54
C GLU A 40 -1.90 2.01 44.00
N GLN A 41 -1.20 1.11 43.32
CA GLN A 41 -1.23 1.02 41.86
C GLN A 41 -2.60 0.56 41.34
N ALA A 42 -3.22 -0.44 41.98
CA ALA A 42 -4.53 -0.95 41.57
C ALA A 42 -5.61 0.13 41.61
N ASN A 43 -5.58 1.03 42.60
CA ASN A 43 -6.51 2.15 42.68
C ASN A 43 -6.33 3.12 41.50
N ARG A 44 -5.08 3.51 41.19
CA ARG A 44 -4.79 4.39 40.03
C ARG A 44 -5.13 3.73 38.70
N ASP A 45 -4.86 2.44 38.58
CA ASP A 45 -5.16 1.67 37.38
C ASP A 45 -6.67 1.56 37.16
N LYS A 46 -7.45 1.38 38.24
CA LYS A 46 -8.91 1.36 38.19
C LYS A 46 -9.48 2.68 37.67
N GLU A 47 -9.05 3.82 38.23
CA GLU A 47 -9.48 5.14 37.78
C GLU A 47 -9.13 5.38 36.30
N ARG A 48 -7.92 5.00 35.88
CA ARG A 48 -7.49 5.13 34.48
C ARG A 48 -8.33 4.27 33.54
N VAL A 49 -8.68 3.05 33.94
CA VAL A 49 -9.51 2.16 33.12
C VAL A 49 -10.92 2.74 32.98
N GLN A 50 -11.53 3.19 34.08
CA GLN A 50 -12.85 3.81 34.07
C GLN A 50 -12.89 5.04 33.15
N PHE A 51 -11.91 5.94 33.28
CA PHE A 51 -11.80 7.11 32.40
C PHE A 51 -11.67 6.72 30.92
N ARG A 52 -10.90 5.68 30.61
CA ARG A 52 -10.75 5.19 29.23
C ARG A 52 -12.04 4.58 28.70
N GLU A 53 -12.76 3.83 29.52
CA GLU A 53 -14.06 3.25 29.16
C GLU A 53 -15.06 4.37 28.84
N GLU A 54 -15.16 5.38 29.70
CA GLU A 54 -16.04 6.55 29.48
C GLU A 54 -15.67 7.32 28.21
N ALA A 55 -14.38 7.60 27.99
CA ALA A 55 -13.92 8.29 26.79
C ALA A 55 -14.19 7.49 25.50
N LEU A 56 -14.11 6.16 25.56
CA LEU A 56 -14.44 5.28 24.43
C LEU A 56 -15.95 5.27 24.15
N LEU A 57 -16.78 5.28 25.20
CA LEU A 57 -18.23 5.38 25.07
C LEU A 57 -18.63 6.72 24.43
N GLN A 58 -18.10 7.84 24.93
CA GLN A 58 -18.36 9.17 24.35
C GLN A 58 -17.99 9.24 22.87
N ARG A 59 -16.79 8.76 22.51
CA ARG A 59 -16.34 8.74 21.10
C ARG A 59 -17.25 7.88 20.23
N ARG A 60 -17.77 6.78 20.76
CA ARG A 60 -18.71 5.92 20.04
C ARG A 60 -20.04 6.65 19.80
N GLU A 61 -20.60 7.26 20.84
CA GLU A 61 -21.84 8.04 20.75
C GLU A 61 -21.71 9.21 19.76
N GLU A 62 -20.60 9.95 19.81
CA GLU A 62 -20.31 11.04 18.86
C GLU A 62 -20.25 10.53 17.41
N ARG A 63 -19.61 9.38 17.19
CA ARG A 63 -19.51 8.77 15.86
C ARG A 63 -20.87 8.31 15.34
N GLU A 64 -21.68 7.70 16.20
CA GLU A 64 -23.05 7.29 15.86
C GLU A 64 -23.93 8.52 15.55
N ALA A 65 -23.83 9.59 16.34
CA ALA A 65 -24.54 10.84 16.11
C ALA A 65 -24.13 11.50 14.78
N GLN A 66 -22.84 11.58 14.48
CA GLN A 66 -22.33 12.10 13.21
C GLN A 66 -22.79 11.26 12.01
N ALA A 67 -22.82 9.93 12.15
CA ALA A 67 -23.31 9.06 11.09
C ALA A 67 -24.80 9.30 10.80
N LEU A 68 -25.62 9.44 11.86
CA LEU A 68 -27.03 9.76 11.72
C LEU A 68 -27.27 11.13 11.08
N GLN A 69 -26.46 12.14 11.42
CA GLN A 69 -26.53 13.46 10.77
C GLN A 69 -26.21 13.38 9.28
N ARG A 70 -25.14 12.67 8.90
CA ARG A 70 -24.77 12.48 7.50
C ARG A 70 -25.84 11.78 6.69
N LEU A 71 -26.45 10.73 7.25
CA LEU A 71 -27.55 10.02 6.60
C LEU A 71 -28.73 10.96 6.32
N LYS A 72 -29.12 11.80 7.29
CA LYS A 72 -30.17 12.81 7.09
C LYS A 72 -29.82 13.83 6.02
N GLU A 73 -28.58 14.33 6.02
CA GLU A 73 -28.10 15.26 4.99
C GLU A 73 -28.11 14.64 3.58
N GLU A 74 -27.72 13.36 3.48
CA GLU A 74 -27.75 12.60 2.23
C GLU A 74 -29.18 12.35 1.74
N GLU A 75 -30.10 11.99 2.65
CA GLU A 75 -31.53 11.85 2.36
C GLU A 75 -32.11 13.17 1.86
N GLU A 76 -31.89 14.28 2.58
CA GLU A 76 -32.37 15.60 2.17
C GLU A 76 -31.78 16.02 0.81
N ARG A 77 -30.48 15.77 0.60
CA ARG A 77 -29.83 16.03 -0.69
C ARG A 77 -30.45 15.19 -1.80
N GLY A 78 -30.71 13.91 -1.54
CA GLY A 78 -31.39 13.00 -2.44
C GLY A 78 -32.78 13.52 -2.83
N SER A 79 -33.60 13.89 -1.84
CA SER A 79 -34.93 14.46 -2.08
C SER A 79 -34.89 15.76 -2.88
N ARG A 80 -33.92 16.65 -2.62
CA ARG A 80 -33.75 17.89 -3.42
C ARG A 80 -33.38 17.58 -4.87
N LEU A 81 -32.47 16.63 -5.09
CA LEU A 81 -32.07 16.21 -6.43
C LEU A 81 -33.21 15.50 -7.17
N GLU A 82 -34.01 14.70 -6.47
CA GLU A 82 -35.19 14.04 -7.04
C GLU A 82 -36.26 15.08 -7.44
N ALA A 83 -36.50 16.09 -6.61
CA ALA A 83 -37.39 17.19 -6.96
C ALA A 83 -36.90 17.95 -8.21
N LEU A 84 -35.61 18.27 -8.30
CA LEU A 84 -35.02 18.90 -9.48
C LEU A 84 -35.10 18.00 -10.71
N ARG A 85 -34.84 16.69 -10.55
CA ARG A 85 -35.01 15.71 -11.61
C ARG A 85 -36.44 15.74 -12.12
N ASN A 86 -37.44 15.72 -11.24
CA ASN A 86 -38.85 15.75 -11.65
C ASN A 86 -39.25 17.07 -12.33
N GLN A 87 -38.63 18.19 -11.97
CA GLN A 87 -38.86 19.49 -12.64
C GLN A 87 -38.26 19.56 -14.05
N VAL A 88 -37.06 19.00 -14.23
CA VAL A 88 -36.31 19.08 -15.50
C VAL A 88 -36.51 17.84 -16.38
N ALA A 89 -37.07 16.75 -15.84
CA ALA A 89 -37.25 15.50 -16.56
C ALA A 89 -38.11 15.72 -17.79
N VAL A 90 -37.46 15.63 -18.95
CA VAL A 90 -38.16 15.54 -20.24
C VAL A 90 -38.73 14.13 -20.34
N VAL A 91 -40.04 14.00 -20.19
CA VAL A 91 -40.75 12.75 -20.48
C VAL A 91 -40.84 12.63 -21.98
N ALA A 92 -39.89 11.91 -22.58
CA ALA A 92 -39.93 11.52 -23.98
C ALA A 92 -40.37 10.05 -24.06
N GLU A 93 -41.15 9.72 -25.10
CA GLU A 93 -41.51 8.33 -25.37
C GLU A 93 -40.25 7.52 -25.72
N PRO A 94 -40.18 6.24 -25.32
CA PRO A 94 -39.07 5.37 -25.69
C PRO A 94 -39.06 5.16 -27.20
N ASP A 95 -38.09 5.76 -27.89
CA ASP A 95 -37.86 5.57 -29.31
C ASP A 95 -36.78 4.47 -29.51
N PRO A 96 -37.19 3.24 -29.90
CA PRO A 96 -36.26 2.12 -30.05
C PRO A 96 -35.30 2.33 -31.24
N GLU A 97 -35.70 3.07 -32.27
CA GLU A 97 -34.83 3.35 -33.42
C GLU A 97 -33.70 4.28 -33.01
N ARG A 98 -34.00 5.31 -32.20
CA ARG A 98 -32.99 6.19 -31.62
C ARG A 98 -32.09 5.47 -30.61
N MET A 99 -32.63 4.54 -29.82
CA MET A 99 -31.83 3.76 -28.85
C MET A 99 -30.83 2.82 -29.52
N MET A 100 -31.25 2.17 -30.61
CA MET A 100 -30.42 1.21 -31.35
C MET A 100 -29.55 1.88 -32.40
N GLY A 101 -29.81 3.15 -32.72
CA GLY A 101 -29.08 3.93 -33.72
C GLY A 101 -27.77 4.51 -33.22
N ASP A 102 -26.83 4.67 -34.15
CA ASP A 102 -25.56 5.36 -33.89
C ASP A 102 -25.79 6.81 -33.43
N THR A 103 -25.18 7.19 -32.30
CA THR A 103 -25.16 8.60 -31.85
C THR A 103 -24.44 9.48 -32.85
N GLU A 104 -24.80 10.77 -32.91
CA GLU A 104 -24.13 11.73 -33.82
C GLU A 104 -22.62 11.80 -33.58
N ALA A 105 -22.19 11.67 -32.31
CA ALA A 105 -20.78 11.60 -31.95
C ALA A 105 -20.10 10.32 -32.48
N TRP A 106 -20.81 9.19 -32.51
CA TRP A 106 -20.30 7.94 -33.09
C TRP A 106 -20.22 8.02 -34.61
N ARG A 107 -21.24 8.58 -35.27
CA ARG A 107 -21.20 8.87 -36.72
C ARG A 107 -20.06 9.81 -37.08
N GLY A 108 -19.82 10.84 -36.25
CA GLY A 108 -18.68 11.75 -36.39
C GLY A 108 -17.34 11.03 -36.24
N ARG A 109 -17.19 10.16 -35.24
CA ARG A 109 -16.00 9.30 -35.09
C ARG A 109 -15.80 8.36 -36.27
N LEU A 110 -16.84 7.70 -36.76
CA LEU A 110 -16.74 6.84 -37.95
C LEU A 110 -16.34 7.62 -39.20
N ALA A 111 -16.87 8.83 -39.37
CA ALA A 111 -16.50 9.73 -40.46
C ALA A 111 -15.06 10.25 -40.34
N GLN A 112 -14.56 10.43 -39.12
CA GLN A 112 -13.15 10.74 -38.86
C GLN A 112 -12.27 9.53 -39.12
N GLN A 113 -12.63 8.34 -38.63
CA GLN A 113 -11.91 7.09 -38.84
C GLN A 113 -11.85 6.66 -40.31
N SER A 114 -12.91 6.91 -41.09
CA SER A 114 -12.91 6.66 -42.52
C SER A 114 -12.08 7.67 -43.31
N ARG A 115 -11.84 8.86 -42.73
CA ARG A 115 -10.90 9.87 -43.26
C ARG A 115 -9.46 9.61 -42.77
N GLU A 116 -9.30 8.96 -41.63
CA GLU A 116 -8.04 8.50 -41.03
C GLU A 116 -7.57 7.17 -41.66
N GLU A 117 -7.31 7.16 -42.97
CA GLU A 117 -6.37 6.18 -43.53
C GLU A 117 -4.95 6.28 -42.89
N GLU A 118 -4.72 7.27 -42.01
CA GLU A 118 -3.43 7.71 -41.52
C GLU A 118 -3.01 7.20 -40.13
N PHE A 119 -3.91 6.74 -39.24
CA PHE A 119 -3.49 6.21 -37.93
C PHE A 119 -3.35 4.69 -37.92
N ARG A 120 -2.43 4.18 -38.76
CA ARG A 120 -1.98 2.80 -38.62
C ARG A 120 -1.09 2.72 -37.39
N LEU A 121 -1.59 2.11 -36.31
CA LEU A 121 -0.80 1.79 -35.13
C LEU A 121 0.39 0.91 -35.53
N HIS A 122 1.54 1.54 -35.77
CA HIS A 122 2.74 0.85 -36.19
C HIS A 122 3.42 0.19 -34.99
N ARG A 123 3.54 -1.13 -35.05
CA ARG A 123 4.36 -1.88 -34.09
C ARG A 123 5.83 -1.46 -34.24
N PRO A 124 6.55 -1.13 -33.15
CA PRO A 124 7.97 -0.80 -33.22
C PRO A 124 8.80 -1.98 -33.71
N LEU A 125 9.90 -1.70 -34.42
CA LEU A 125 10.80 -2.73 -34.99
C LEU A 125 11.62 -3.47 -33.94
N TYR A 126 11.68 -2.96 -32.72
CA TYR A 126 12.42 -3.51 -31.59
C TYR A 126 11.60 -3.38 -30.29
N HIS A 127 12.02 -4.09 -29.25
CA HIS A 127 11.32 -4.08 -27.97
C HIS A 127 11.70 -2.84 -27.15
N LEU A 128 10.71 -2.09 -26.70
CA LEU A 128 10.85 -0.88 -25.88
C LEU A 128 10.30 -1.14 -24.48
N ASN A 129 11.16 -1.03 -23.47
CA ASN A 129 10.82 -1.19 -22.05
C ASN A 129 10.72 0.19 -21.36
N THR A 130 9.76 1.01 -21.77
CA THR A 130 9.61 2.40 -21.31
C THR A 130 8.21 2.69 -20.80
N TYR A 131 8.09 3.61 -19.83
CA TYR A 131 6.81 3.96 -19.19
C TYR A 131 6.39 5.42 -19.41
N THR A 132 7.28 6.26 -19.95
CA THR A 132 7.03 7.70 -20.13
C THR A 132 7.52 8.18 -21.50
N ASP A 133 6.88 9.21 -22.04
CA ASP A 133 7.21 9.78 -23.36
C ASP A 133 8.63 10.34 -23.41
N SER A 134 9.10 10.96 -22.31
CA SER A 134 10.48 11.44 -22.21
C SER A 134 11.51 10.32 -22.33
N GLN A 135 11.20 9.11 -21.83
CA GLN A 135 12.09 7.95 -21.96
C GLN A 135 12.13 7.44 -23.40
N ILE A 136 10.99 7.46 -24.09
CA ILE A 136 10.89 7.04 -25.50
C ILE A 136 11.72 7.97 -26.38
N VAL A 137 11.55 9.29 -26.24
CA VAL A 137 12.27 10.29 -27.05
C VAL A 137 13.78 10.29 -26.76
N SER A 138 14.19 9.88 -25.57
CA SER A 138 15.62 9.80 -25.21
C SER A 138 16.38 8.68 -25.93
N ASP A 139 15.71 7.65 -26.45
CA ASP A 139 16.36 6.54 -27.15
C ASP A 139 16.69 6.93 -28.60
N PRO A 140 17.98 6.93 -29.01
CA PRO A 140 18.37 7.28 -30.38
C PRO A 140 17.78 6.34 -31.44
N ARG A 141 17.44 5.09 -31.08
CA ARG A 141 16.83 4.11 -31.99
C ARG A 141 15.45 4.54 -32.46
N VAL A 142 14.70 5.31 -31.66
CA VAL A 142 13.39 5.84 -32.06
C VAL A 142 13.53 6.81 -33.23
N ARG A 143 14.53 7.70 -33.17
CA ARG A 143 14.78 8.67 -34.24
C ARG A 143 15.20 8.00 -35.55
N ILE A 144 16.04 6.97 -35.45
CA ILE A 144 16.51 6.21 -36.61
C ILE A 144 15.36 5.40 -37.23
N GLU A 145 14.53 4.78 -36.40
CA GLU A 145 13.36 4.02 -36.85
C GLU A 145 12.34 4.91 -37.57
N GLN A 146 12.08 6.12 -37.06
CA GLN A 146 11.24 7.11 -37.73
C GLN A 146 11.81 7.52 -39.09
N ALA A 147 13.13 7.76 -39.19
CA ALA A 147 13.78 8.08 -40.46
C ALA A 147 13.67 6.92 -41.47
N LEU A 148 13.86 5.68 -41.03
CA LEU A 148 13.70 4.48 -41.85
C LEU A 148 12.24 4.27 -42.30
N ARG A 149 11.26 4.65 -41.48
CA ARG A 149 9.84 4.63 -41.86
C ARG A 149 9.52 5.70 -42.90
N ALA A 150 10.00 6.92 -42.71
CA ALA A 150 9.83 8.01 -43.67
C ALA A 150 10.44 7.67 -45.05
N ALA A 151 11.57 6.94 -45.05
CA ALA A 151 12.21 6.42 -46.26
C ALA A 151 11.58 5.12 -46.80
N GLY A 152 10.57 4.55 -46.13
CA GLY A 152 9.92 3.30 -46.54
C GLY A 152 10.73 2.01 -46.31
N LEU A 153 11.87 2.08 -45.62
CA LEU A 153 12.83 0.97 -45.45
C LEU A 153 12.60 0.12 -44.17
N HIS A 154 11.59 0.44 -43.38
CA HIS A 154 11.33 -0.17 -42.06
C HIS A 154 11.20 -1.70 -42.05
N ASN A 155 10.72 -2.33 -43.13
CA ASN A 155 10.55 -3.79 -43.20
C ASN A 155 11.78 -4.54 -43.77
N THR A 156 12.86 -3.83 -44.10
CA THR A 156 14.05 -4.43 -44.71
C THR A 156 14.98 -5.06 -43.66
N LEU A 157 15.83 -5.99 -44.10
CA LEU A 157 16.90 -6.55 -43.25
C LEU A 157 17.89 -5.47 -42.81
N TYR A 158 18.17 -4.51 -43.70
CA TYR A 158 19.02 -3.35 -43.43
C TYR A 158 18.55 -2.55 -42.20
N ALA A 159 17.24 -2.30 -42.08
CA ALA A 159 16.69 -1.61 -40.92
C ALA A 159 16.94 -2.36 -39.60
N LYS A 160 16.89 -3.70 -39.62
CA LYS A 160 17.16 -4.53 -38.43
C LYS A 160 18.64 -4.51 -38.05
N GLU A 161 19.53 -4.55 -39.04
CA GLU A 161 20.98 -4.49 -38.83
C GLU A 161 21.41 -3.13 -38.27
N VAL A 162 20.89 -2.04 -38.82
CA VAL A 162 21.20 -0.69 -38.32
C VAL A 162 20.73 -0.51 -36.87
N LEU A 163 19.51 -0.96 -36.55
CA LEU A 163 18.95 -0.82 -35.21
C LEU A 163 19.61 -1.75 -34.17
N SER A 164 20.24 -2.87 -34.59
CA SER A 164 20.95 -3.76 -33.67
C SER A 164 22.32 -3.23 -33.26
N VAL A 165 22.97 -2.42 -34.11
CA VAL A 165 24.27 -1.79 -33.82
C VAL A 165 24.13 -0.64 -32.82
N VAL A 166 22.99 0.05 -32.82
CA VAL A 166 22.76 1.23 -31.97
C VAL A 166 22.44 0.81 -30.53
N GLN A 167 23.20 1.33 -29.57
CA GLN A 167 23.02 0.99 -28.16
C GLN A 167 21.86 1.77 -27.52
N PRO A 168 21.11 1.15 -26.59
CA PRO A 168 20.14 1.86 -25.76
C PRO A 168 20.83 2.94 -24.90
N PRO A 169 20.11 3.98 -24.46
CA PRO A 169 20.67 5.06 -23.63
C PRO A 169 21.10 4.59 -22.24
N ARG A 170 20.57 3.46 -21.75
CA ARG A 170 21.02 2.82 -20.52
C ARG A 170 21.45 1.39 -20.84
N PRO A 171 22.67 0.98 -20.45
CA PRO A 171 23.07 -0.41 -20.58
C PRO A 171 22.19 -1.30 -19.69
N PRO A 172 22.06 -2.59 -20.04
CA PRO A 172 21.45 -3.57 -19.14
C PRO A 172 22.16 -3.54 -17.78
N ARG A 173 21.41 -3.89 -16.72
CA ARG A 173 21.95 -3.96 -15.37
C ARG A 173 23.01 -5.06 -15.32
N ARG A 174 24.06 -4.85 -14.52
CA ARG A 174 25.22 -5.77 -14.39
C ARG A 174 24.84 -7.24 -14.13
N ASP A 175 23.75 -7.49 -13.42
CA ASP A 175 23.28 -8.84 -13.08
C ASP A 175 22.52 -9.53 -14.24
N THR A 176 22.10 -8.75 -15.24
CA THR A 176 21.42 -9.22 -16.47
C THR A 176 22.42 -9.58 -17.57
N ASP A 177 23.69 -9.23 -17.41
CA ASP A 177 24.74 -9.57 -18.36
C ASP A 177 25.05 -11.08 -18.28
N SER A 178 24.55 -11.85 -19.25
CA SER A 178 24.97 -13.24 -19.43
C SER A 178 26.42 -13.27 -19.90
N ILE A 179 27.35 -13.62 -19.02
CA ILE A 179 28.79 -13.72 -19.30
C ILE A 179 29.09 -14.82 -20.35
N GLY A 180 28.11 -15.69 -20.66
CA GLY A 180 28.28 -16.90 -21.46
C GLY A 180 28.49 -16.71 -22.97
N PHE A 181 28.15 -15.55 -23.56
CA PHE A 181 28.32 -15.33 -25.01
C PHE A 181 28.78 -13.90 -25.31
N LYS A 182 30.06 -13.62 -25.08
CA LYS A 182 30.73 -12.50 -25.76
C LYS A 182 31.23 -13.01 -27.10
N SER A 183 30.49 -12.75 -28.18
CA SER A 183 31.00 -13.00 -29.54
C SER A 183 32.21 -12.11 -29.76
N SER A 184 33.37 -12.73 -29.95
CA SER A 184 34.60 -12.06 -30.33
C SER A 184 34.54 -11.66 -31.81
N THR A 185 33.87 -10.57 -32.13
CA THR A 185 34.07 -9.91 -33.43
C THR A 185 35.18 -8.89 -33.28
N LYS A 186 36.44 -9.34 -33.45
CA LYS A 186 37.52 -8.44 -33.84
C LYS A 186 37.21 -7.95 -35.24
N SER A 187 36.99 -6.65 -35.40
CA SER A 187 37.00 -5.97 -36.69
C SER A 187 38.36 -6.16 -37.35
N VAL A 188 38.35 -6.58 -38.61
CA VAL A 188 39.43 -6.33 -39.58
C VAL A 188 39.26 -4.91 -40.10
#